data_AF-A0A3M2ABL7-F1
#
_entry.id   AF-A0A3M2ABL7-F1
#
_cell.length_a   1.000
_cell.length_b   1.000
_cell.length_c   1.000
_cell.angle_alpha   90.00
_cell.angle_beta   90.00
_cell.angle_gamma   90.00
#
_symmetry.space_group_name_H-M   'P 1'
#
loop_
_entity.id
_entity.type
_entity.pdbx_description
1 polymer ?
#
loop_
_entity_poly.entity_id
_entity_poly.type
_entity_poly.pdbx_seq_one_letter_code
_entity_poly.pdbx_strand_id
1 'polypeptide(L)'
;MCGAGQGQPPSCEPRPAGCPDIFMPVCGCDGMVYTNECEAQSAGVDVDADGQCEPPPGGFPCGPNFCQTAAQYCLHQISDVAGEPDFYACVDLPAACQQMAVPTCDCLAMEACGDMCSQSGDGLMLTCPGG
;
A
#
# COMPACT_ATOMS: atom_id res chain seq x y z
N MET A 1 -11.12 5.52 8.38
CA MET A 1 -11.03 6.94 8.81
C MET A 1 -9.79 7.47 8.15
N CYS A 2 -9.87 8.56 7.39
CA CYS A 2 -8.78 8.94 6.50
C CYS A 2 -8.08 10.21 7.02
N GLY A 3 -6.75 10.23 6.99
CA GLY A 3 -5.93 11.43 7.17
C GLY A 3 -5.48 11.89 8.57
N ALA A 4 -5.57 11.06 9.62
CA ALA A 4 -4.78 11.20 10.85
C ALA A 4 -4.97 9.93 11.70
N GLY A 5 -4.06 8.95 11.55
CA GLY A 5 -3.94 7.92 12.56
C GLY A 5 -3.56 8.58 13.89
N GLN A 6 -4.30 8.25 14.96
CA GLN A 6 -3.93 8.52 16.37
C GLN A 6 -4.21 9.92 16.95
N GLY A 7 -5.34 10.58 16.64
CA GLY A 7 -5.81 11.71 17.47
C GLY A 7 -4.98 13.01 17.36
N GLN A 8 -4.18 13.13 16.31
CA GLN A 8 -3.55 14.40 15.92
C GLN A 8 -4.62 15.29 15.28
N PRO A 9 -4.74 16.59 15.66
CA PRO A 9 -5.64 17.50 14.97
C PRO A 9 -5.23 17.60 13.49
N PRO A 10 -6.20 17.77 12.56
CA PRO A 10 -5.89 17.97 11.15
C PRO A 10 -4.93 19.15 11.01
N SER A 11 -3.74 18.87 10.48
CA SER A 11 -2.69 19.85 10.27
C SER A 11 -2.92 20.53 8.93
N CYS A 12 -3.19 21.83 8.95
CA CYS A 12 -3.22 22.60 7.71
C CYS A 12 -1.78 22.85 7.26
N GLU A 13 -1.24 21.96 6.42
CA GLU A 13 0.08 22.13 5.83
C GLU A 13 0.03 23.01 4.57
N PRO A 14 1.08 23.81 4.30
CA PRO A 14 1.18 24.55 3.06
C PRO A 14 1.17 23.60 1.87
N ARG A 15 0.34 23.88 0.86
CA ARG A 15 0.33 23.10 -0.37
C ARG A 15 1.72 23.09 -1.01
N PRO A 16 2.20 21.94 -1.51
CA PRO A 16 3.44 21.87 -2.27
C PRO A 16 3.42 22.86 -3.44
N ALA A 17 4.52 23.58 -3.65
CA ALA A 17 4.63 24.53 -4.78
C ALA A 17 4.81 23.81 -6.14
N GLY A 18 5.13 22.52 -6.10
CA GLY A 18 5.24 21.63 -7.25
C GLY A 18 5.49 20.21 -6.78
N CYS A 19 5.03 19.24 -7.57
CA CYS A 19 5.21 17.83 -7.30
C CYS A 19 6.15 17.20 -8.33
N PRO A 20 6.97 16.23 -7.93
CA PRO A 20 7.76 15.48 -8.89
C PRO A 20 6.84 14.59 -9.74
N ASP A 21 7.22 14.38 -11.00
CA ASP A 21 6.53 13.45 -11.92
C ASP A 21 6.88 11.97 -11.58
N ILE A 22 6.68 11.59 -10.32
CA ILE A 22 6.89 10.23 -9.83
C ILE A 22 5.53 9.53 -9.77
N PHE A 23 5.44 8.36 -10.38
CA PHE A 23 4.24 7.53 -10.37
C PHE A 23 4.30 6.56 -9.19
N MET A 24 3.67 6.95 -8.07
CA MET A 24 3.49 6.15 -6.86
C MET A 24 2.05 6.32 -6.39
N PRO A 25 1.08 5.62 -7.00
CA PRO A 25 -0.33 5.91 -6.78
C PRO A 25 -0.73 5.71 -5.32
N VAL A 26 -1.46 6.68 -4.76
CA VAL A 26 -1.97 6.64 -3.39
C VAL A 26 -3.49 6.77 -3.36
N CYS A 27 -4.13 6.13 -2.39
CA CYS A 27 -5.56 6.28 -2.15
C CYS A 27 -5.83 7.55 -1.32
N GLY A 28 -6.66 8.46 -1.84
CA GLY A 28 -7.11 9.64 -1.12
C GLY A 28 -8.34 9.36 -0.26
N CYS A 29 -8.48 10.17 0.79
CA CYS A 29 -9.66 10.30 1.65
C CYS A 29 -11.00 10.44 0.90
N ASP A 30 -10.95 11.00 -0.30
CA ASP A 30 -12.07 11.25 -1.18
C ASP A 30 -12.45 10.03 -2.03
N GLY A 31 -11.75 8.90 -1.87
CA GLY A 31 -11.92 7.68 -2.66
C GLY A 31 -11.26 7.75 -4.03
N MET A 32 -10.46 8.78 -4.31
CA MET A 32 -9.76 8.95 -5.58
C MET A 32 -8.31 8.49 -5.47
N VAL A 33 -7.78 7.88 -6.54
CA VAL A 33 -6.36 7.53 -6.62
C VAL A 33 -5.58 8.71 -7.19
N TYR A 34 -4.60 9.20 -6.45
CA TYR A 34 -3.69 10.26 -6.88
C TYR A 34 -2.39 9.67 -7.39
N THR A 35 -1.73 10.33 -8.35
CA THR A 35 -0.47 9.85 -8.96
C THR A 35 0.67 9.67 -7.97
N ASN A 36 0.69 10.50 -6.92
CA ASN A 36 1.57 10.41 -5.77
C ASN A 36 1.00 11.16 -4.58
N GLU A 37 1.59 10.96 -3.40
CA GLU A 37 1.22 11.65 -2.16
C GLU A 37 1.29 13.17 -2.29
N CYS A 38 2.27 13.70 -3.02
CA CYS A 38 2.38 15.14 -3.25
C CYS A 38 1.18 15.69 -4.02
N GLU A 39 0.69 14.98 -5.04
CA GLU A 39 -0.51 15.37 -5.81
C GLU A 39 -1.77 15.34 -4.93
N ALA A 40 -1.90 14.35 -4.04
CA ALA A 40 -3.00 14.31 -3.05
C ALA A 40 -2.94 15.53 -2.11
N GLN A 41 -1.77 15.82 -1.53
CA GLN A 41 -1.55 17.00 -0.69
C GLN A 41 -1.78 18.32 -1.45
N SER A 42 -1.37 18.37 -2.72
CA SER A 42 -1.58 19.52 -3.61
C SER A 42 -3.07 19.75 -3.88
N ALA A 43 -3.86 18.69 -3.99
CA ALA A 43 -5.33 18.76 -4.04
C ALA A 43 -5.94 19.17 -2.69
N GLY A 44 -5.22 18.95 -1.58
CA GLY A 44 -5.71 19.16 -0.22
C GLY A 44 -6.51 17.97 0.28
N VAL A 45 -6.13 16.77 -0.18
CA VAL A 45 -6.75 15.49 0.18
C VAL A 45 -5.71 14.68 0.93
N ASP A 46 -6.07 14.23 2.13
CA ASP A 46 -5.21 13.36 2.91
C ASP A 46 -5.24 11.93 2.36
N VAL A 47 -4.17 11.19 2.60
CA VAL A 47 -4.07 9.80 2.18
C VAL A 47 -4.90 8.91 3.12
N ASP A 48 -5.69 8.03 2.52
CA ASP A 48 -6.45 7.01 3.24
C ASP A 48 -5.57 5.78 3.48
N ALA A 49 -5.16 5.59 4.73
CA ALA A 49 -4.40 4.42 5.16
C ALA A 49 -5.19 3.11 5.05
N ASP A 50 -6.53 3.19 5.05
CA ASP A 50 -7.40 2.02 4.89
C ASP A 50 -7.45 1.52 3.42
N GLY A 51 -6.94 2.30 2.46
CA GLY A 51 -6.78 1.86 1.07
C GLY A 51 -8.09 1.51 0.37
N GLN A 52 -9.16 2.27 0.63
CA GLN A 52 -10.53 1.92 0.20
C GLN A 52 -10.84 2.27 -1.27
N CYS A 53 -9.85 2.76 -2.02
CA CYS A 53 -10.03 3.18 -3.41
C CYS A 53 -9.95 2.00 -4.39
N GLU A 54 -10.55 2.19 -5.57
CA GLU A 54 -10.44 1.22 -6.67
C GLU A 54 -9.01 1.22 -7.22
N PRO A 55 -8.32 0.06 -7.27
CA PRO A 55 -6.97 0.00 -7.78
C PRO A 55 -6.88 0.30 -9.29
N PRO A 56 -5.78 0.91 -9.78
CA PRO A 56 -5.57 1.11 -11.20
C PRO A 56 -5.42 -0.24 -11.94
N PRO A 57 -5.61 -0.28 -13.28
CA PRO A 57 -5.44 -1.53 -14.04
C PRO A 57 -4.06 -2.16 -13.85
N GLY A 58 -4.03 -3.42 -13.41
CA GLY A 58 -2.78 -4.13 -13.08
C GLY A 58 -2.19 -3.78 -11.71
N GLY A 59 -2.93 -3.02 -10.89
CA GLY A 59 -2.60 -2.74 -9.50
C GLY A 59 -3.55 -3.46 -8.53
N PHE A 60 -3.13 -3.60 -7.28
CA PHE A 60 -3.97 -4.06 -6.17
C PHE A 60 -3.62 -3.27 -4.88
N PRO A 61 -4.54 -3.16 -3.92
CA PRO A 61 -4.33 -2.32 -2.73
C PRO A 61 -3.28 -2.92 -1.79
N CYS A 62 -2.40 -2.05 -1.29
CA CYS A 62 -1.35 -2.34 -0.30
C CYS A 62 -1.27 -1.18 0.71
N GLY A 63 -2.18 -1.20 1.69
CA GLY A 63 -2.39 -0.07 2.59
C GLY A 63 -2.75 1.19 1.79
N PRO A 64 -2.06 2.33 1.99
CA PRO A 64 -2.32 3.55 1.24
C PRO A 64 -1.84 3.52 -0.23
N ASN A 65 -1.01 2.55 -0.60
CA ASN A 65 -0.36 2.46 -1.92
C ASN A 65 -0.97 1.33 -2.76
N PHE A 66 -0.59 1.26 -4.04
CA PHE A 66 -0.94 0.14 -4.92
C PHE A 66 0.29 -0.56 -5.47
N CYS A 67 0.32 -1.90 -5.34
CA CYS A 67 1.39 -2.73 -5.90
C CYS A 67 0.94 -3.37 -7.22
N GLN A 68 1.89 -3.78 -8.06
CA GLN A 68 1.56 -4.41 -9.35
C GLN A 68 1.17 -5.88 -9.19
N THR A 69 0.02 -6.26 -9.74
CA THR A 69 -0.42 -7.66 -9.79
C THR A 69 0.56 -8.48 -10.63
N ALA A 70 0.73 -9.77 -10.29
CA ALA A 70 1.64 -10.71 -10.94
C ALA A 70 3.15 -10.37 -10.93
N ALA A 71 3.55 -9.14 -10.57
CA ALA A 71 4.95 -8.74 -10.47
C ALA A 71 5.41 -8.62 -9.01
N GLN A 72 4.53 -8.16 -8.11
CA GLN A 72 4.86 -7.82 -6.73
C GLN A 72 3.82 -8.36 -5.74
N TYR A 73 4.23 -8.51 -4.49
CA TYR A 73 3.35 -8.74 -3.35
C TYR A 73 3.44 -7.56 -2.36
N CYS A 74 2.38 -7.35 -1.60
CA CYS A 74 2.33 -6.35 -0.54
C CYS A 74 2.87 -6.95 0.75
N LEU A 75 3.94 -6.39 1.29
CA LEU A 75 4.42 -6.70 2.63
C LEU A 75 3.80 -5.70 3.62
N HIS A 76 3.02 -6.20 4.56
CA HIS A 76 2.46 -5.44 5.68
C HIS A 76 3.20 -5.84 6.95
N GLN A 77 4.11 -4.99 7.41
CA GLN A 77 4.80 -5.18 8.68
C GLN A 77 4.05 -4.43 9.77
N ILE A 78 3.46 -5.17 10.70
CA ILE A 78 2.75 -4.60 11.84
C ILE A 78 3.80 -4.14 12.85
N SER A 79 3.74 -2.86 13.21
CA SER A 79 4.60 -2.31 14.26
C SER A 79 4.14 -2.81 15.62
N ASP A 80 5.06 -3.33 16.42
CA ASP A 80 4.78 -3.71 17.81
C ASP A 80 4.88 -2.50 18.78
N VAL A 81 5.33 -1.36 18.27
CA VAL A 81 5.47 -0.10 19.00
C VAL A 81 4.15 0.66 18.98
N ALA A 82 3.53 0.79 20.15
CA ALA A 82 2.31 1.56 20.32
C ALA A 82 2.50 3.03 19.90
N GLY A 83 1.79 3.44 18.86
CA GLY A 83 1.82 4.81 18.32
C GLY A 83 2.59 4.93 17.00
N GLU A 84 3.35 3.92 16.60
CA GLU A 84 3.99 3.87 15.29
C GLU A 84 3.02 3.26 14.26
N PRO A 85 2.96 3.80 13.03
CA PRO A 85 2.13 3.24 11.98
C PRO A 85 2.71 1.92 11.47
N ASP A 86 1.83 1.06 10.94
CA ASP A 86 2.25 -0.12 10.20
C ASP A 86 2.99 0.27 8.92
N PHE A 87 3.95 -0.56 8.52
CA PHE A 87 4.73 -0.35 7.30
C PHE A 87 4.20 -1.22 6.16
N TYR A 88 3.95 -0.60 5.01
CA TYR A 88 3.52 -1.28 3.79
C TYR A 88 4.56 -1.10 2.70
N ALA A 89 4.99 -2.19 2.05
CA ALA A 89 5.95 -2.14 0.96
C ALA A 89 5.59 -3.10 -0.17
N CYS A 90 5.76 -2.65 -1.41
CA CYS A 90 5.68 -3.50 -2.58
C CYS A 90 7.02 -4.22 -2.77
N VAL A 91 7.01 -5.54 -2.68
CA VAL A 91 8.20 -6.38 -2.83
C VAL A 91 8.04 -7.23 -4.09
N ASP A 92 9.11 -7.31 -4.89
CA ASP A 92 9.12 -8.10 -6.11
C ASP A 92 8.92 -9.58 -5.80
N LEU A 93 8.00 -10.21 -6.53
CA LEU A 93 7.79 -11.65 -6.42
C LEU A 93 9.06 -12.39 -6.88
N PRO A 94 9.45 -13.48 -6.20
CA PRO A 94 10.52 -14.33 -6.66
C PRO A 94 10.27 -14.77 -8.11
N ALA A 95 11.33 -14.88 -8.92
CA ALA A 95 11.21 -15.28 -10.33
C ALA A 95 10.46 -16.61 -10.53
N ALA A 96 10.50 -17.51 -9.54
CA ALA A 96 9.72 -18.74 -9.52
C ALA A 96 8.21 -18.50 -9.50
N CYS A 97 7.75 -17.43 -8.84
CA CYS A 97 6.33 -17.05 -8.74
C CYS A 97 5.85 -16.26 -9.95
N GLN A 98 6.72 -15.44 -10.54
CA GLN A 98 6.39 -14.64 -11.74
C GLN A 98 6.10 -15.51 -12.98
N GLN A 99 6.52 -16.78 -12.97
CA GLN A 99 6.25 -17.73 -14.05
C GLN A 99 4.84 -18.36 -13.98
N MET A 100 4.11 -18.14 -12.88
CA MET A 100 2.74 -18.62 -12.72
C MET A 100 1.77 -17.57 -13.26
N ALA A 101 0.80 -17.99 -14.08
CA ALA A 101 -0.21 -17.07 -14.63
C ALA A 101 -1.08 -16.40 -13.55
N VAL A 102 -1.12 -16.97 -12.34
CA VAL A 102 -1.75 -16.40 -11.14
C VAL A 102 -0.85 -16.75 -9.95
N PRO A 103 -0.08 -15.80 -9.38
CA PRO A 103 0.68 -16.09 -8.18
C PRO A 103 -0.28 -16.29 -7.00
N THR A 104 -0.14 -17.42 -6.29
CA THR A 104 -0.89 -17.70 -5.06
C THR A 104 0.00 -17.58 -3.84
N CYS A 105 -0.61 -17.48 -2.66
CA CYS A 105 0.10 -17.47 -1.39
C CYS A 105 1.00 -18.72 -1.18
N ASP A 106 0.70 -19.83 -1.87
CA ASP A 106 1.56 -21.03 -1.85
C ASP A 106 2.99 -20.73 -2.32
N CYS A 107 3.16 -19.77 -3.22
CA CYS A 107 4.48 -19.41 -3.72
C CYS A 107 5.29 -18.60 -2.71
N LEU A 108 4.61 -17.83 -1.84
CA LEU A 108 5.23 -17.08 -0.76
C LEU A 108 5.44 -17.92 0.50
N ALA A 109 5.03 -19.19 0.52
CA ALA A 109 5.19 -20.07 1.69
C ALA A 109 6.66 -20.25 2.12
N MET A 110 7.62 -19.99 1.23
CA MET A 110 9.05 -20.02 1.55
C MET A 110 9.61 -18.69 2.09
N GLU A 111 8.86 -17.60 1.97
CA GLU A 111 9.26 -16.28 2.45
C GLU A 111 9.02 -16.14 3.96
N ALA A 112 9.71 -15.18 4.58
CA ALA A 112 9.45 -14.84 5.98
C ALA A 112 7.99 -14.39 6.13
N CYS A 113 7.26 -15.03 7.05
CA CYS A 113 5.80 -14.87 7.24
C CYS A 113 4.92 -15.40 6.09
N GLY A 114 5.44 -16.23 5.18
CA GLY A 114 4.70 -16.87 4.09
C GLY A 114 3.35 -17.48 4.49
N ASP A 115 3.32 -18.07 5.70
CA ASP A 115 2.12 -18.66 6.31
C ASP A 115 1.01 -17.65 6.63
N MET A 116 1.30 -16.35 6.64
CA MET A 116 0.38 -15.24 6.91
C MET A 116 0.03 -14.45 5.63
N CYS A 117 0.21 -15.08 4.47
CA CYS A 117 -0.25 -14.50 3.21
C CYS A 117 -1.78 -14.61 3.06
N SER A 118 -2.40 -13.52 2.61
CA SER A 118 -3.81 -13.42 2.25
C SER A 118 -3.94 -12.89 0.82
N GLN A 119 -4.92 -13.40 0.07
CA GLN A 119 -5.18 -12.97 -1.30
C GLN A 119 -6.00 -11.66 -1.27
N SER A 120 -5.42 -10.59 -1.83
CA SER A 120 -6.04 -9.26 -1.89
C SER A 120 -6.43 -8.95 -3.34
N GLY A 121 -7.65 -9.34 -3.72
CA GLY A 121 -8.10 -9.29 -5.11
C GLY A 121 -7.23 -10.17 -6.01
N ASP A 122 -6.60 -9.55 -7.02
CA ASP A 122 -5.65 -10.20 -7.95
C ASP A 122 -4.19 -10.18 -7.45
N GLY A 123 -3.95 -9.64 -6.25
CA GLY A 123 -2.64 -9.55 -5.61
C GLY A 123 -2.48 -10.40 -4.35
N LEU A 124 -1.30 -10.31 -3.75
CA LEU A 124 -0.92 -11.05 -2.55
C LEU A 124 -0.53 -10.07 -1.44
N MET A 125 -1.05 -10.29 -0.24
CA MET A 125 -0.77 -9.50 0.96
C MET A 125 -0.14 -10.38 2.02
N LEU A 126 1.09 -10.08 2.42
CA LEU A 126 1.89 -10.80 3.39
C LEU A 126 1.95 -10.00 4.68
N THR A 127 1.26 -10.44 5.72
CA THR A 127 1.23 -9.72 7.00
C THR A 127 2.24 -10.32 7.97
N CYS A 128 3.27 -9.55 8.32
CA CYS A 128 4.32 -9.91 9.26
C CYS A 128 4.15 -9.15 10.59
N PRO A 129 3.78 -9.82 11.70
CA PRO A 129 3.82 -9.21 13.03
C PRO A 129 5.25 -9.18 13.61
N GLY A 130 5.70 -8.03 14.13
CA GLY A 130 6.91 -7.92 14.96
C GLY A 130 8.14 -7.32 14.28
N GLY A 131 7.97 -6.22 13.54
CA GLY A 131 9.08 -5.38 13.07
C GLY A 131 9.72 -4.55 14.17
#